data_AF-A0A3M1SAY7-F1
#
_entry.id   AF-A0A3M1SAY7-F1
#
_cell.length_a   1.000
_cell.length_b   1.000
_cell.length_c   1.000
_cell.angle_alpha   90.00
_cell.angle_beta   90.00
_cell.angle_gamma   90.00
#
_symmetry.space_group_name_H-M   'P 1'
#
loop_
_entity.id
_entity.type
_entity.pdbx_description
1 polymer ?
#
loop_
_entity_poly.entity_id
_entity_poly.type
_entity_poly.pdbx_seq_one_letter_code
_entity_poly.pdbx_strand_id
1 'polypeptide(L)'
;MFAYSFYLEYLPMAKRGDWMRIAQFIEERETENQHVIVFQAYDALALMVHYRGINKILPDEEFFKWGLESNPGSEGAFRKQISFIISKIPVDAKEIWLATDETCQNPKTQAACADLENFISSNYTILLQKDFYLERLRLLRRKP
;
A
#
# COMPACT_ATOMS: atom_id res chain seq x y z
N MET A 1 8.15 -34.11 -12.20
CA MET A 1 7.18 -33.06 -12.56
C MET A 1 6.36 -32.75 -11.32
N PHE A 2 6.89 -31.95 -10.38
CA PHE A 2 6.28 -31.76 -9.03
C PHE A 2 6.51 -30.36 -8.41
N ALA A 3 7.05 -29.39 -9.14
CA ALA A 3 7.33 -28.04 -8.58
C ALA A 3 6.19 -27.03 -8.81
N TYR A 4 5.37 -27.22 -9.86
CA TYR A 4 4.35 -26.25 -10.25
C TYR A 4 3.12 -26.22 -9.32
N SER A 5 2.77 -27.38 -8.73
CA SER A 5 1.61 -27.52 -7.82
C SER A 5 1.82 -26.77 -6.51
N PHE A 6 3.00 -26.90 -5.90
CA PHE A 6 3.34 -26.20 -4.66
C PHE A 6 3.46 -24.68 -4.88
N TYR A 7 3.94 -24.23 -6.04
CA TYR A 7 4.06 -22.80 -6.35
C TYR A 7 2.70 -22.08 -6.35
N LEU A 8 1.67 -22.67 -6.97
CA LEU A 8 0.31 -22.11 -6.97
C LEU A 8 -0.35 -22.18 -5.59
N GLU A 9 -0.03 -23.20 -4.79
CA GLU A 9 -0.58 -23.42 -3.46
C GLU A 9 -0.01 -22.46 -2.40
N TYR A 10 1.27 -22.08 -2.52
CA TYR A 10 1.92 -21.12 -1.61
C TYR A 10 1.92 -19.68 -2.13
N LEU A 11 1.52 -19.43 -3.38
CA LEU A 11 1.37 -18.09 -3.96
C LEU A 11 0.56 -17.11 -3.08
N PRO A 12 -0.56 -17.52 -2.46
CA PRO A 12 -1.32 -16.67 -1.53
C PRO A 12 -0.61 -16.40 -0.20
N MET A 13 0.39 -17.24 0.17
CA MET A 13 1.15 -17.21 1.42
C MET A 13 2.56 -16.60 1.25
N ALA A 14 2.97 -16.27 0.02
CA ALA A 14 4.37 -15.98 -0.29
C ALA A 14 4.86 -14.60 0.19
N LYS A 15 3.97 -13.76 0.73
CA LYS A 15 4.32 -12.41 1.16
C LYS A 15 3.88 -12.13 2.59
N ARG A 16 4.79 -11.54 3.36
CA ARG A 16 4.55 -11.10 4.75
C ARG A 16 3.41 -10.08 4.77
N GLY A 17 2.56 -10.13 5.80
CA GLY A 17 1.38 -9.27 5.95
C GLY A 17 0.05 -10.04 5.87
N ASP A 18 -1.06 -9.41 6.27
CA ASP A 18 -2.42 -10.01 6.25
C ASP A 18 -3.24 -9.54 5.04
N TRP A 19 -2.67 -9.67 3.83
CA TRP A 19 -3.21 -9.11 2.59
C TRP A 19 -4.61 -9.63 2.22
N MET A 20 -4.92 -10.89 2.56
CA MET A 20 -6.25 -11.46 2.37
C MET A 20 -7.31 -10.74 3.22
N ARG A 21 -7.01 -10.48 4.51
CA ARG A 21 -7.95 -9.76 5.37
C ARG A 21 -8.04 -8.29 5.04
N ILE A 22 -6.95 -7.67 4.55
CA ILE A 22 -6.98 -6.31 4.02
C ILE A 22 -7.95 -6.23 2.83
N ALA A 23 -7.82 -7.15 1.85
CA ALA A 23 -8.71 -7.21 0.70
C ALA A 23 -10.19 -7.33 1.12
N GLN A 24 -10.50 -8.32 1.96
CA GLN A 24 -11.86 -8.52 2.48
C GLN A 24 -12.39 -7.28 3.21
N PHE A 25 -11.55 -6.64 4.03
CA PHE A 25 -11.96 -5.46 4.79
C PHE A 25 -12.32 -4.27 3.88
N ILE A 26 -11.57 -4.08 2.79
CA ILE A 26 -11.84 -3.05 1.78
C ILE A 26 -13.11 -3.38 1.01
N GLU A 27 -13.23 -4.60 0.48
CA GLU A 27 -14.38 -5.06 -0.32
C GLU A 27 -15.73 -4.89 0.41
N GLU A 28 -15.75 -5.08 1.73
CA GLU A 28 -16.94 -4.90 2.56
C GLU A 28 -17.37 -3.43 2.73
N ARG A 29 -16.50 -2.45 2.42
CA ARG A 29 -16.67 -1.03 2.80
C ARG A 29 -16.46 -0.06 1.66
N GLU A 30 -15.96 -0.54 0.53
CA GLU A 30 -15.57 0.34 -0.55
C GLU A 30 -16.77 0.90 -1.32
N THR A 31 -16.54 2.07 -1.90
CA THR A 31 -17.43 2.70 -2.88
C THR A 31 -16.67 2.97 -4.16
N GLU A 32 -17.40 3.29 -5.25
CA GLU A 32 -16.78 3.58 -6.55
C GLU A 32 -15.76 4.73 -6.43
N ASN A 33 -14.66 4.62 -7.20
CA ASN A 33 -13.57 5.61 -7.25
C ASN A 33 -12.75 5.74 -5.95
N GLN A 34 -12.83 4.76 -5.04
CA GLN A 34 -11.96 4.62 -3.87
C GLN A 34 -10.75 3.73 -4.18
N HIS A 35 -9.86 4.19 -5.06
CA HIS A 35 -8.65 3.44 -5.41
C HIS A 35 -7.79 3.08 -4.19
N VAL A 36 -7.19 1.89 -4.24
CA VAL A 36 -6.35 1.35 -3.16
C VAL A 36 -4.88 1.60 -3.47
N ILE A 37 -4.28 2.55 -2.78
CA ILE A 37 -2.89 2.93 -2.90
C ILE A 37 -2.05 2.08 -1.94
N VAL A 38 -1.00 1.43 -2.44
CA VAL A 38 -0.07 0.62 -1.66
C VAL A 38 1.31 1.25 -1.74
N PHE A 39 1.91 1.58 -0.61
CA PHE A 39 3.18 2.32 -0.56
C PHE A 39 4.35 1.53 -1.18
N GLN A 40 4.64 0.34 -0.66
CA GLN A 40 5.64 -0.51 -1.30
C GLN A 40 5.04 -1.06 -2.58
N ALA A 41 5.53 -0.59 -3.74
CA ALA A 41 4.99 -0.99 -5.03
C ALA A 41 4.93 -2.52 -5.19
N TYR A 42 5.98 -3.22 -4.72
CA TYR A 42 6.01 -4.67 -4.75
C TYR A 42 4.84 -5.30 -3.95
N ASP A 43 4.37 -4.67 -2.88
CA ASP A 43 3.31 -5.17 -1.97
C ASP A 43 1.92 -5.13 -2.61
N ALA A 44 1.73 -4.26 -3.61
CA ALA A 44 0.51 -4.24 -4.41
C ALA A 44 0.22 -5.60 -5.05
N LEU A 45 1.25 -6.35 -5.48
CA LEU A 45 1.08 -7.69 -6.04
C LEU A 45 0.43 -8.67 -5.06
N ALA A 46 0.75 -8.60 -3.77
CA ALA A 46 0.13 -9.48 -2.79
C ALA A 46 -1.34 -9.14 -2.59
N LEU A 47 -1.69 -7.86 -2.52
CA LEU A 47 -3.09 -7.45 -2.40
C LEU A 47 -3.90 -7.83 -3.65
N MET A 48 -3.34 -7.66 -4.86
CA MET A 48 -4.00 -8.01 -6.12
C MET A 48 -4.39 -9.49 -6.23
N VAL A 49 -3.61 -10.40 -5.64
CA VAL A 49 -3.94 -11.83 -5.62
C VAL A 49 -5.24 -12.10 -4.87
N HIS A 50 -5.52 -11.34 -3.81
CA HIS A 50 -6.67 -11.56 -2.92
C HIS A 50 -7.88 -10.70 -3.27
N TYR A 51 -7.65 -9.49 -3.75
CA TYR A 51 -8.69 -8.50 -3.94
C TYR A 51 -9.55 -8.75 -5.19
N ARG A 52 -10.86 -8.66 -5.00
CA ARG A 52 -11.93 -8.88 -5.99
C ARG A 52 -12.91 -7.71 -6.05
N GLY A 53 -12.56 -6.59 -5.43
CA GLY A 53 -13.38 -5.40 -5.35
C GLY A 53 -13.45 -4.58 -6.64
N ILE A 54 -14.20 -3.49 -6.57
CA ILE A 54 -14.55 -2.64 -7.72
C ILE A 54 -13.48 -1.61 -8.08
N ASN A 55 -12.57 -1.30 -7.14
CA ASN A 55 -11.57 -0.26 -7.31
C ASN A 55 -10.24 -0.81 -7.84
N LYS A 56 -9.41 0.05 -8.44
CA LYS A 56 -8.05 -0.37 -8.82
C LYS A 56 -7.11 -0.35 -7.62
N ILE A 57 -6.24 -1.35 -7.56
CA ILE A 57 -5.04 -1.33 -6.72
C ILE A 57 -3.93 -0.63 -7.49
N LEU A 58 -3.29 0.34 -6.83
CA LEU A 58 -2.20 1.13 -7.38
C LEU A 58 -0.98 1.06 -6.44
N PRO A 59 0.24 1.02 -6.98
CA PRO A 59 0.55 1.09 -8.40
C PRO A 59 0.23 -0.23 -9.09
N ASP A 60 -0.02 -0.17 -10.39
CA ASP A 60 -0.29 -1.32 -11.26
C ASP A 60 0.90 -1.67 -12.16
N GLU A 61 2.05 -1.05 -11.91
CA GLU A 61 3.28 -1.25 -12.66
C GLU A 61 4.52 -0.96 -11.81
N GLU A 62 5.70 -1.21 -12.39
CA GLU A 62 7.01 -0.93 -11.80
C GLU A 62 7.31 -1.66 -10.47
N PHE A 63 6.61 -2.77 -10.19
CA PHE A 63 6.71 -3.52 -8.93
C PHE A 63 8.13 -3.88 -8.47
N PHE A 64 9.07 -4.07 -9.42
CA PHE A 64 10.44 -4.54 -9.15
C PHE A 64 11.53 -3.48 -9.42
N LYS A 65 11.17 -2.22 -9.66
CA LYS A 65 12.15 -1.16 -10.01
C LYS A 65 12.80 -0.50 -8.80
N TRP A 66 12.28 -0.73 -7.60
CA TRP A 66 12.59 0.07 -6.42
C TRP A 66 13.63 -0.62 -5.53
N GLY A 67 14.58 0.18 -5.05
CA GLY A 67 15.54 -0.19 -4.03
C GLY A 67 15.77 1.00 -3.11
N LEU A 68 16.58 0.80 -2.06
CA LEU A 68 16.93 1.88 -1.15
C LEU A 68 17.79 2.94 -1.85
N GLU A 69 17.41 4.20 -1.69
CA GLU A 69 18.16 5.34 -2.24
C GLU A 69 19.15 5.93 -1.24
N SER A 70 18.96 5.65 0.04
CA SER A 70 19.84 6.05 1.14
C SER A 70 19.86 4.97 2.22
N ASN A 71 20.45 5.29 3.38
CA ASN A 71 20.52 4.35 4.49
C ASN A 71 19.14 3.80 4.86
N PRO A 72 19.02 2.49 5.14
CA PRO A 72 17.76 1.90 5.59
C PRO A 72 17.15 2.69 6.77
N GLY A 73 15.87 3.03 6.65
CA GLY A 73 15.15 3.75 7.70
C GLY A 73 15.36 5.27 7.75
N SER A 74 16.22 5.85 6.90
CA SER A 74 16.38 7.31 6.79
C SER A 74 15.33 7.96 5.89
N GLU A 75 15.06 9.26 6.07
CA GLU A 75 14.02 10.01 5.32
C GLU A 75 14.15 9.90 3.79
N GLY A 76 15.37 9.78 3.27
CA GLY A 76 15.61 9.63 1.84
C GLY A 76 15.45 8.21 1.28
N ALA A 77 15.14 7.20 2.11
CA ALA A 77 15.32 5.80 1.73
C ALA A 77 14.42 5.36 0.57
N PHE A 78 13.22 5.95 0.45
CA PHE A 78 12.22 5.60 -0.56
C PHE A 78 11.71 6.81 -1.36
N ARG A 79 12.46 7.90 -1.43
CA ARG A 79 12.00 9.19 -1.97
C ARG A 79 11.35 9.10 -3.36
N LYS A 80 11.99 8.42 -4.31
CA LYS A 80 11.48 8.21 -5.68
C LYS A 80 10.27 7.30 -5.69
N GLN A 81 10.27 6.24 -4.88
CA GLN A 81 9.12 5.35 -4.81
C GLN A 81 7.91 6.08 -4.23
N ILE A 82 8.07 6.84 -3.14
CA ILE A 82 7.01 7.70 -2.57
C ILE A 82 6.48 8.65 -3.64
N SER A 83 7.37 9.33 -4.37
CA SER A 83 6.99 10.26 -5.44
C SER A 83 6.19 9.57 -6.55
N PHE A 84 6.61 8.37 -6.93
CA PHE A 84 5.91 7.54 -7.92
C PHE A 84 4.52 7.12 -7.42
N ILE A 85 4.41 6.61 -6.19
CA ILE A 85 3.12 6.21 -5.60
C ILE A 85 2.15 7.38 -5.55
N ILE A 86 2.62 8.55 -5.09
CA ILE A 86 1.81 9.77 -5.05
C ILE A 86 1.34 10.15 -6.45
N SER A 87 2.19 10.03 -7.47
CA SER A 87 1.82 10.35 -8.86
C SER A 87 0.74 9.43 -9.44
N LYS A 88 0.51 8.25 -8.85
CA LYS A 88 -0.54 7.31 -9.27
C LYS A 88 -1.91 7.65 -8.71
N ILE A 89 -1.99 8.50 -7.70
CA ILE A 89 -3.26 8.85 -7.06
C ILE A 89 -4.11 9.66 -8.06
N PRO A 90 -5.30 9.20 -8.46
CA PRO A 90 -6.14 9.93 -9.41
C PRO A 90 -6.57 11.29 -8.84
N VAL A 91 -6.50 12.33 -9.68
CA VAL A 91 -6.74 13.71 -9.25
C VAL A 91 -8.21 13.96 -8.89
N ASP A 92 -9.13 13.17 -9.43
CA ASP A 92 -10.56 13.23 -9.17
C ASP A 92 -11.02 12.34 -8.01
N ALA A 93 -10.14 11.46 -7.49
CA ALA A 93 -10.45 10.62 -6.34
C ALA A 93 -10.60 11.47 -5.07
N LYS A 94 -11.84 11.58 -4.59
CA LYS A 94 -12.16 12.27 -3.33
C LYS A 94 -11.73 11.46 -2.11
N GLU A 95 -11.77 10.15 -2.24
CA GLU A 95 -11.41 9.21 -1.20
C GLU A 95 -10.51 8.13 -1.78
N ILE A 96 -9.54 7.69 -0.99
CA ILE A 96 -8.62 6.61 -1.36
C ILE A 96 -8.36 5.73 -0.13
N TRP A 97 -8.10 4.46 -0.38
CA TRP A 97 -7.50 3.58 0.61
C TRP A 97 -5.98 3.68 0.50
N LEU A 98 -5.27 3.70 1.63
CA LEU A 98 -3.82 3.68 1.70
C LEU A 98 -3.35 2.54 2.60
N ALA A 99 -2.60 1.60 2.04
CA ALA A 99 -1.90 0.54 2.78
C ALA A 99 -0.41 0.88 2.90
N THR A 100 0.10 0.85 4.13
CA THR A 100 1.53 0.99 4.44
C THR A 100 2.02 -0.15 5.31
N ASP A 101 3.27 -0.57 5.10
CA ASP A 101 3.90 -1.67 5.81
C ASP A 101 4.58 -1.24 7.12
N GLU A 102 5.07 -2.22 7.87
CA GLU A 102 5.72 -2.04 9.18
C GLU A 102 6.85 -1.01 9.15
N THR A 103 7.46 -0.76 7.99
CA THR A 103 8.49 0.25 7.80
C THR A 103 7.99 1.62 8.26
N CYS A 104 6.73 1.97 7.98
CA CYS A 104 6.11 3.23 8.35
C CYS A 104 5.54 3.25 9.78
N GLN A 105 5.50 2.11 10.48
CA GLN A 105 5.01 2.03 11.87
C GLN A 105 6.11 1.77 12.90
N ASN A 106 7.25 1.23 12.49
CA ASN A 106 8.35 0.92 13.38
C ASN A 106 9.17 2.19 13.69
N PRO A 107 9.34 2.57 14.98
CA PRO A 107 10.06 3.79 15.36
C PRO A 107 11.50 3.89 14.83
N LYS A 108 12.14 2.75 14.52
CA LYS A 108 13.50 2.71 13.97
C LYS A 108 13.57 3.02 12.47
N THR A 109 12.47 2.87 11.75
CA THR A 109 12.43 2.99 10.28
C THR A 109 11.40 3.99 9.78
N GLN A 110 10.48 4.45 10.63
CA GLN A 110 9.36 5.32 10.25
C GLN A 110 9.79 6.62 9.56
N ALA A 111 11.02 7.09 9.83
CA ALA A 111 11.55 8.27 9.15
C ALA A 111 11.61 8.08 7.63
N ALA A 112 11.81 6.85 7.14
CA ALA A 112 11.76 6.52 5.72
C ALA A 112 10.41 6.80 5.03
N CYS A 113 9.33 6.95 5.81
CA CYS A 113 8.01 7.29 5.30
C CYS A 113 7.62 8.76 5.53
N ALA A 114 8.54 9.59 6.02
CA ALA A 114 8.25 10.98 6.39
C ALA A 114 7.61 11.76 5.23
N ASP A 115 8.16 11.65 4.01
CA ASP A 115 7.61 12.33 2.83
C ASP A 115 6.17 11.89 2.51
N LEU A 116 5.87 10.59 2.65
CA LEU A 116 4.51 10.07 2.44
C LEU A 116 3.56 10.61 3.52
N GLU A 117 3.94 10.52 4.79
CA GLU A 117 3.11 11.00 5.90
C GLU A 117 2.89 12.52 5.86
N ASN A 118 3.90 13.30 5.43
CA ASN A 118 3.77 14.73 5.17
C ASN A 118 2.79 15.04 4.03
N PHE A 119 2.83 14.26 2.95
CA PHE A 119 1.87 14.38 1.86
C PHE A 119 0.44 14.05 2.33
N ILE A 120 0.25 12.95 3.08
CA ILE A 120 -1.07 12.57 3.60
C ILE A 120 -1.61 13.62 4.57
N SER A 121 -0.82 14.04 5.56
CA SER A 121 -1.24 15.02 6.56
C SER A 121 -1.54 16.39 5.96
N SER A 122 -0.88 16.77 4.86
CA SER A 122 -1.16 18.03 4.17
C SER A 122 -2.44 17.96 3.34
N ASN A 123 -2.65 16.87 2.59
CA ASN A 123 -3.68 16.80 1.55
C ASN A 123 -4.95 16.04 1.94
N TYR A 124 -4.93 15.24 3.01
CA TYR A 124 -6.00 14.32 3.36
C TYR A 124 -6.38 14.39 4.84
N THR A 125 -7.62 13.98 5.12
CA THR A 125 -8.14 13.67 6.46
C THR A 125 -8.33 12.16 6.55
N ILE A 126 -7.89 11.54 7.64
CA ILE A 126 -8.09 10.11 7.89
C ILE A 126 -9.53 9.89 8.37
N LEU A 127 -10.33 9.15 7.60
CA LEU A 127 -11.70 8.79 7.98
C LEU A 127 -11.75 7.50 8.81
N LEU A 128 -10.87 6.55 8.47
CA LEU A 128 -10.79 5.26 9.14
C LEU A 128 -9.34 4.78 9.12
N GLN A 129 -8.92 4.14 10.20
CA GLN A 129 -7.64 3.45 10.29
C GLN A 129 -7.84 2.07 10.90
N LYS A 130 -7.19 1.07 10.32
CA LYS A 130 -7.18 -0.29 10.84
C LYS A 130 -5.78 -0.87 10.71
N ASP A 131 -5.26 -1.36 11.84
CA ASP A 131 -3.99 -2.08 11.89
C ASP A 131 -4.25 -3.57 11.66
N PHE A 132 -3.40 -4.16 10.80
CA PHE A 132 -3.31 -5.57 10.47
C PHE A 132 -1.91 -6.08 10.85
N TYR A 133 -1.67 -7.38 10.70
CA TYR A 133 -0.31 -7.91 10.94
C TYR A 133 0.67 -7.29 9.94
N LEU A 134 1.63 -6.51 10.44
CA LEU A 134 2.67 -5.80 9.70
C LEU A 134 2.21 -4.70 8.73
N GLU A 135 0.91 -4.40 8.70
CA GLU A 135 0.34 -3.46 7.74
C GLU A 135 -0.64 -2.52 8.45
N ARG A 136 -0.75 -1.29 7.94
CA ARG A 136 -1.77 -0.32 8.35
C ARG A 136 -2.56 0.12 7.13
N LEU A 137 -3.88 -0.03 7.23
CA LEU A 137 -4.83 0.45 6.22
C LEU A 137 -5.51 1.73 6.71
N ARG A 138 -5.59 2.74 5.85
CA ARG A 138 -6.28 4.00 6.11
C ARG A 138 -7.25 4.31 4.99
N LEU A 139 -8.49 4.70 5.31
CA LEU A 139 -9.37 5.41 4.38
C LEU A 139 -9.11 6.90 4.54
N LEU A 140 -8.78 7.56 3.45
CA LEU A 140 -8.40 8.95 3.38
C LEU A 140 -9.42 9.73 2.56
N ARG A 141 -9.78 10.94 3.00
CA ARG A 141 -10.58 11.89 2.23
C ARG A 141 -9.75 13.11 1.91
N ARG A 142 -9.73 13.52 0.65
CA ARG A 142 -9.03 14.73 0.21
C ARG A 142 -9.62 15.96 0.89
N LYS A 143 -8.76 16.86 1.36
CA LYS A 143 -9.18 18.15 1.91
C LYS A 143 -9.73 19.06 0.80
N PRO A 144 -10.67 19.96 1.13
CA PRO A 144 -11.17 20.97 0.20
C PRO A 144 -10.09 21.95 -0.27
#